data_AF-A0A6N9C290-F1
#
_entry.id   AF-A0A6N9C290-F1
#
_cell.length_a   1.000
_cell.length_b   1.000
_cell.length_c   1.000
_cell.angle_alpha   90.00
_cell.angle_beta   90.00
_cell.angle_gamma   90.00
#
_symmetry.space_group_name_H-M   'P 1'
#
loop_
_entity.id
_entity.type
_entity.pdbx_description
1 polymer ?
#
loop_
_entity_poly.entity_id
_entity_poly.type
_entity_poly.pdbx_seq_one_letter_code
_entity_poly.pdbx_strand_id
1 'polypeptide(L)'
;MNRRIYGLENEYGIICTSDRRGGKALSIQNAVMYLFREIISGRMYPDVFLENGARFYQDIGCHPEYATPECDNVSDLVSHDKAGERIIERLSVAAERKMQADGFLGRISVFKNNTDTPGNTYGCHENYLMDRRVSFRQLASQLIPFFVTRQVFAGAGKVKSTNRGGYAISQRAQHIREEISIATTTARGIINT
;
A
#
# COMPACT_ATOMS: atom_id res chain seq x y z
N MET A 1 10.70 -16.32 -21.59
CA MET A 1 10.93 -16.62 -20.17
C MET A 1 9.64 -17.19 -19.63
N ASN A 2 9.63 -18.46 -19.20
CA ASN A 2 8.40 -19.09 -18.66
C ASN A 2 8.28 -18.96 -17.13
N ARG A 3 9.36 -18.53 -16.45
CA ARG A 3 9.42 -18.31 -14.99
C ARG A 3 10.14 -16.98 -14.72
N ARG A 4 9.57 -16.14 -13.87
CA ARG A 4 10.10 -14.82 -13.47
C ARG A 4 9.72 -14.57 -12.02
N ILE A 5 10.56 -13.88 -11.26
CA ILE A 5 10.21 -13.44 -9.90
C ILE A 5 9.39 -12.15 -9.96
N TYR A 6 8.34 -12.10 -9.16
CA TYR A 6 7.42 -10.99 -8.98
C TYR A 6 7.28 -10.67 -7.49
N GLY A 7 6.95 -9.41 -7.18
CA GLY A 7 6.59 -8.98 -5.83
C GLY A 7 5.59 -7.83 -5.88
N LEU A 8 4.80 -7.68 -4.83
CA LEU A 8 3.91 -6.54 -4.63
C LEU A 8 4.25 -5.85 -3.32
N GLU A 9 4.18 -4.52 -3.33
CA GLU A 9 4.27 -3.69 -2.13
C GLU A 9 2.97 -2.89 -2.03
N ASN A 10 2.26 -3.05 -0.92
CA ASN A 10 0.98 -2.38 -0.70
C ASN A 10 1.05 -1.49 0.53
N GLU A 11 0.91 -0.19 0.32
CA GLU A 11 0.66 0.77 1.39
C GLU A 11 -0.85 0.80 1.70
N TYR A 12 -1.19 0.78 3.00
CA TYR A 12 -2.57 0.81 3.45
C TYR A 12 -2.92 2.16 4.08
N GLY A 13 -4.04 2.74 3.66
CA GLY A 13 -4.62 3.88 4.36
C GLY A 13 -5.17 3.45 5.72
N ILE A 14 -4.96 4.23 6.77
CA ILE A 14 -5.45 3.92 8.11
C ILE A 14 -6.12 5.13 8.76
N ILE A 15 -7.27 4.90 9.36
CA ILE A 15 -8.04 5.91 10.11
C ILE A 15 -8.39 5.32 11.47
N CYS A 16 -8.24 6.11 12.53
CA CYS A 16 -8.79 5.80 13.84
C CYS A 16 -9.97 6.75 14.12
N THR A 17 -11.10 6.19 14.56
CA THR A 17 -12.27 6.95 15.00
C THR A 17 -12.55 6.68 16.47
N SER A 18 -13.01 7.69 17.21
CA SER A 18 -13.45 7.53 18.60
C SER A 18 -14.90 7.07 18.65
N ASP A 19 -15.20 6.08 19.50
CA ASP A 19 -16.58 5.60 19.72
C ASP A 19 -17.37 6.56 20.62
N ARG A 20 -16.67 7.39 21.41
CA ARG A 20 -17.30 8.44 22.21
C ARG A 20 -17.64 9.63 21.31
N ARG A 21 -18.89 10.10 21.37
CA ARG A 21 -19.32 11.38 20.80
C ARG A 21 -18.44 12.50 21.38
N GLY A 22 -17.66 13.17 20.54
CA GLY A 22 -16.71 14.22 20.95
C GLY A 22 -15.40 13.72 21.58
N GLY A 23 -15.17 12.41 21.64
CA GLY A 23 -13.89 11.84 22.06
C GLY A 23 -12.80 12.07 21.01
N LYS A 24 -11.56 12.30 21.46
CA LYS A 24 -10.42 12.50 20.57
C LYS A 24 -9.91 11.14 20.10
N ALA A 25 -10.00 10.89 18.79
CA ALA A 25 -9.39 9.71 18.19
C ALA A 25 -7.87 9.76 18.32
N LEU A 26 -7.22 8.59 18.27
CA LEU A 26 -5.77 8.53 18.16
C LEU A 26 -5.31 9.16 16.84
N SER A 27 -4.12 9.75 16.85
CA SER A 27 -3.45 10.12 15.60
C SER A 27 -3.18 8.86 14.76
N ILE A 28 -3.08 9.03 13.45
CA ILE A 28 -2.70 7.97 12.50
C ILE A 28 -1.41 7.29 12.97
N GLN A 29 -0.40 8.07 13.33
CA GLN A 29 0.88 7.57 13.82
C GLN A 29 0.71 6.67 15.06
N ASN A 30 -0.09 7.09 16.04
CA ASN A 30 -0.31 6.27 17.24
C ASN A 30 -1.10 4.99 16.92
N ALA A 31 -2.12 5.07 16.05
CA ALA A 31 -2.88 3.90 15.62
C ALA A 31 -1.98 2.87 14.91
N VAL A 32 -1.06 3.33 14.06
CA VAL A 32 -0.05 2.47 13.42
C VAL A 32 0.87 1.83 14.45
N MET A 33 1.33 2.57 15.45
CA MET A 33 2.16 1.98 16.52
C MET A 33 1.43 0.86 17.28
N TYR A 34 0.11 0.98 17.50
CA TYR A 34 -0.68 -0.12 18.09
C TYR A 34 -0.74 -1.34 17.17
N LEU A 35 -0.87 -1.15 15.86
CA LEU A 35 -0.87 -2.21 14.85
C LEU A 35 0.41 -3.04 14.89
N PHE A 36 1.55 -2.35 15.02
CA PHE A 36 2.87 -2.97 15.04
C PHE A 36 3.25 -3.58 16.40
N ARG A 37 2.58 -3.18 17.49
CA ARG A 37 2.95 -3.56 18.87
C ARG A 37 2.91 -5.07 19.11
N GLU A 38 2.11 -5.83 18.37
CA GLU A 38 2.09 -7.29 18.47
C GLU A 38 3.31 -7.96 17.84
N ILE A 39 3.78 -7.44 16.71
CA ILE A 39 4.84 -8.08 15.94
C ILE A 39 6.22 -7.65 16.45
N ILE A 40 6.33 -6.43 16.96
CA ILE A 40 7.62 -5.81 17.27
C ILE A 40 8.27 -6.38 18.55
N SER A 41 7.53 -6.95 19.51
CA SER A 41 8.06 -7.57 20.74
C SER A 41 9.30 -6.89 21.36
N GLY A 42 9.35 -5.54 21.38
CA GLY A 42 10.47 -4.76 21.92
C GLY A 42 11.53 -4.28 20.93
N ARG A 43 11.36 -4.47 19.61
CA ARG A 43 12.23 -3.84 18.59
C ARG A 43 11.97 -2.33 18.50
N MET A 44 13.03 -1.59 18.17
CA MET A 44 13.00 -0.12 18.14
C MET A 44 12.32 0.45 16.88
N TYR A 45 12.23 -0.34 15.80
CA TYR A 45 11.71 0.10 14.51
C TYR A 45 10.60 -0.83 13.98
N PRO A 46 9.54 -0.27 13.38
CA PRO A 46 8.47 -1.01 12.72
C PRO A 46 8.92 -1.50 11.34
N ASP A 47 9.82 -2.49 11.36
CA ASP A 47 10.30 -3.19 10.17
C ASP A 47 10.66 -4.63 10.54
N VAL A 48 9.89 -5.57 10.00
CA VAL A 48 10.02 -6.99 10.31
C VAL A 48 9.77 -7.86 9.08
N PHE A 49 10.49 -8.96 9.00
CA PHE A 49 10.13 -10.08 8.12
C PHE A 49 9.23 -11.04 8.89
N LEU A 50 8.16 -11.47 8.24
CA LEU A 50 7.17 -12.41 8.76
C LEU A 50 7.55 -13.85 8.40
N GLU A 51 6.95 -14.82 9.10
CA GLU A 51 7.22 -16.25 8.90
C GLU A 51 6.88 -16.73 7.48
N ASN A 52 5.95 -16.05 6.79
CA ASN A 52 5.59 -16.36 5.40
C ASN A 52 6.54 -15.73 4.37
N GLY A 53 7.66 -15.12 4.81
CA GLY A 53 8.66 -14.47 3.96
C GLY A 53 8.32 -13.03 3.55
N ALA A 54 7.13 -12.53 3.86
CA ALA A 54 6.75 -11.14 3.60
C ALA A 54 7.53 -10.17 4.50
N ARG A 55 7.66 -8.92 4.06
CA ARG A 55 8.13 -7.81 4.90
C ARG A 55 6.93 -6.95 5.30
N PHE A 56 6.86 -6.57 6.56
CA PHE A 56 5.86 -5.66 7.08
C PHE A 56 6.54 -4.51 7.80
N TYR A 57 6.33 -3.27 7.34
CA TYR A 57 7.04 -2.10 7.85
C TYR A 57 6.20 -0.83 7.77
N GLN A 58 6.63 0.22 8.47
CA GLN A 58 6.04 1.55 8.34
C GLN A 58 6.76 2.34 7.26
N ASP A 59 6.02 2.77 6.24
CA ASP A 59 6.57 3.59 5.16
C ASP A 59 6.59 5.09 5.50
N ILE A 60 7.28 5.85 4.65
CA ILE A 60 7.33 7.32 4.66
C ILE A 60 5.92 7.88 4.51
N GLY A 61 5.41 8.51 5.57
CA GLY A 61 4.02 8.99 5.63
C GLY A 61 3.16 8.28 6.68
N CYS A 62 3.73 7.34 7.44
CA CYS A 62 3.04 6.57 8.47
C CYS A 62 1.94 5.65 7.91
N HIS A 63 2.15 5.07 6.74
CA HIS A 63 1.33 3.95 6.27
C HIS A 63 1.95 2.62 6.71
N PRO A 64 1.16 1.66 7.22
CA PRO A 64 1.61 0.29 7.29
C PRO A 64 1.71 -0.26 5.87
N GLU A 65 2.84 -0.87 5.55
CA GLU A 65 3.15 -1.41 4.24
C GLU A 65 3.48 -2.90 4.35
N TYR A 66 2.88 -3.69 3.46
CA TYR A 66 3.12 -5.11 3.34
C TYR A 66 3.71 -5.41 1.96
N ALA A 67 4.93 -5.94 1.95
CA ALA A 67 5.61 -6.44 0.77
C ALA A 67 5.52 -7.97 0.74
N THR A 68 5.01 -8.54 -0.34
CA THR A 68 4.91 -9.99 -0.52
C THR A 68 6.30 -10.64 -0.51
N PRO A 69 6.44 -11.92 -0.11
CA PRO A 69 7.63 -12.67 -0.48
C PRO A 69 7.78 -12.73 -2.01
N GLU A 70 8.98 -13.06 -2.47
CA GLU A 70 9.27 -13.32 -3.87
C GLU A 70 8.44 -14.50 -4.39
N CYS A 71 7.61 -14.25 -5.40
CA CYS A 71 6.78 -15.28 -6.03
C CYS A 71 7.22 -15.50 -7.47
N ASP A 72 7.27 -16.75 -7.93
CA ASP A 72 7.60 -17.09 -9.32
C ASP A 72 6.36 -17.48 -10.16
N ASN A 73 5.19 -17.44 -9.53
CA ASN A 73 3.88 -17.77 -10.07
C ASN A 73 2.86 -16.70 -9.64
N VAL A 74 1.99 -16.29 -10.57
CA VAL A 74 1.01 -15.23 -10.33
C VAL A 74 -0.05 -15.65 -9.31
N SER A 75 -0.45 -16.92 -9.29
CA SER A 75 -1.44 -17.39 -8.31
C SER A 75 -0.90 -17.31 -6.88
N ASP A 76 0.39 -17.58 -6.70
CA ASP A 76 1.04 -17.48 -5.39
C ASP A 76 1.22 -16.02 -4.98
N LEU A 77 1.57 -15.14 -5.92
CA LEU A 77 1.63 -13.70 -5.69
C LEU A 77 0.29 -13.15 -5.19
N VAL A 78 -0.81 -13.50 -5.87
CA VAL A 78 -2.17 -13.09 -5.45
C VAL A 78 -2.52 -13.68 -4.08
N SER A 79 -2.14 -14.92 -3.81
CA SER A 79 -2.39 -15.58 -2.53
C SER A 79 -1.64 -14.87 -1.39
N HIS A 80 -0.38 -14.49 -1.60
CA HIS A 80 0.42 -13.74 -0.63
C HIS A 80 -0.06 -12.29 -0.44
N ASP A 81 -0.51 -11.63 -1.50
CA ASP A 81 -1.15 -10.30 -1.44
C ASP A 81 -2.42 -10.34 -0.59
N LYS A 82 -3.27 -11.35 -0.78
CA LYS A 82 -4.48 -11.57 0.04
C LYS A 82 -4.15 -12.01 1.46
N ALA A 83 -3.08 -12.77 1.66
CA ALA A 83 -2.61 -13.09 3.00
C ALA A 83 -2.23 -11.83 3.79
N GLY A 84 -1.60 -10.84 3.14
CA GLY A 84 -1.30 -9.53 3.74
C GLY A 84 -2.54 -8.82 4.27
N GLU A 85 -3.63 -8.81 3.50
CA GLU A 85 -4.93 -8.27 3.95
C GLU A 85 -5.44 -8.95 5.22
N ARG A 86 -5.33 -10.29 5.30
CA ARG A 86 -5.76 -11.07 6.48
C ARG A 86 -4.86 -10.85 7.70
N ILE A 87 -3.56 -10.66 7.49
CA ILE A 87 -2.63 -10.35 8.57
C ILE A 87 -2.98 -8.98 9.15
N ILE A 88 -3.13 -7.95 8.32
CA ILE A 88 -3.45 -6.59 8.78
C ILE A 88 -4.83 -6.51 9.45
N GLU A 89 -5.82 -7.24 8.93
CA GLU A 89 -7.14 -7.37 9.57
C GLU A 89 -7.01 -7.91 11.00
N ARG A 90 -6.24 -8.98 11.21
CA ARG A 90 -5.99 -9.56 12.55
C ARG A 90 -5.25 -8.58 13.47
N LEU A 91 -4.22 -7.92 12.95
CA LEU A 91 -3.46 -6.92 13.72
C LEU A 91 -4.34 -5.74 14.12
N SER A 92 -5.28 -5.32 13.27
CA SER A 92 -6.20 -4.21 13.57
C SER A 92 -7.11 -4.56 14.74
N VAL A 93 -7.66 -5.78 14.77
CA VAL A 93 -8.48 -6.27 15.89
C VAL A 93 -7.66 -6.37 17.18
N ALA A 94 -6.42 -6.86 17.11
CA ALA A 94 -5.54 -6.93 18.27
C ALA A 94 -5.11 -5.54 18.78
N ALA A 95 -4.87 -4.60 17.86
CA ALA A 95 -4.57 -3.21 18.17
C ALA A 95 -5.75 -2.54 18.89
N GLU A 96 -6.99 -2.71 18.42
CA GLU A 96 -8.20 -2.19 19.08
C GLU A 96 -8.36 -2.73 20.51
N ARG A 97 -8.10 -4.04 20.73
CA ARG A 97 -8.14 -4.63 22.09
C ARG A 97 -7.11 -4.01 23.02
N LYS A 98 -5.89 -3.77 22.52
CA LYS A 98 -4.82 -3.11 23.29
C LYS A 98 -5.13 -1.65 23.56
N MET A 99 -5.64 -0.93 22.56
CA MET A 99 -6.13 0.44 22.71
C MET A 99 -7.18 0.50 23.81
N GLN A 100 -8.16 -0.40 23.82
CA GLN A 100 -9.19 -0.47 24.84
C GLN A 100 -8.61 -0.75 26.23
N ALA A 101 -7.65 -1.68 26.35
CA ALA A 101 -6.96 -1.96 27.60
C ALA A 101 -6.18 -0.74 28.14
N ASP A 102 -5.61 0.06 27.25
CA ASP A 102 -4.92 1.32 27.56
C ASP A 102 -5.90 2.52 27.73
N GLY A 103 -7.21 2.28 27.72
CA GLY A 103 -8.25 3.29 27.94
C GLY A 103 -8.70 4.07 26.70
N PHE A 104 -8.19 3.73 25.51
CA PHE A 104 -8.58 4.34 24.24
C PHE A 104 -9.73 3.55 23.60
N LEU A 105 -10.93 4.12 23.62
CA LEU A 105 -12.12 3.54 22.99
C LEU A 105 -12.29 4.09 21.57
N GLY A 106 -11.96 3.28 20.58
CA GLY A 106 -12.10 3.64 19.20
C GLY A 106 -11.89 2.46 18.26
N ARG A 107 -12.13 2.73 16.98
CA ARG A 107 -12.07 1.76 15.89
C ARG A 107 -10.97 2.11 14.91
N ILE A 108 -10.24 1.12 14.44
CA ILE A 108 -9.28 1.21 13.35
C ILE A 108 -9.96 0.76 12.07
N SER A 109 -9.92 1.62 11.05
CA SER A 109 -10.31 1.26 9.68
C SER A 109 -9.07 1.27 8.80
N VAL A 110 -8.86 0.17 8.07
CA VAL A 110 -7.77 0.02 7.13
C VAL A 110 -8.32 -0.07 5.71
N PHE A 111 -7.67 0.63 4.78
CA PHE A 111 -8.09 0.75 3.39
C PHE A 111 -6.95 0.33 2.46
N LYS A 112 -7.24 -0.65 1.59
CA LYS A 112 -6.38 -0.99 0.46
C LYS A 112 -6.85 -0.22 -0.77
N ASN A 113 -6.50 1.06 -0.83
CA ASN A 113 -6.80 1.98 -1.91
C ASN A 113 -5.57 2.87 -2.16
N ASN A 114 -5.70 3.99 -2.88
CA ASN A 114 -4.54 4.82 -3.24
C ASN A 114 -4.69 6.30 -2.94
N THR A 115 -5.81 6.74 -2.37
CA THR A 115 -6.03 8.16 -2.04
C THR A 115 -6.88 8.34 -0.81
N ASP A 116 -6.58 9.36 -0.01
CA ASP A 116 -7.42 9.79 1.10
C ASP A 116 -8.33 10.98 0.73
N THR A 117 -9.16 11.42 1.68
CA THR A 117 -10.08 12.56 1.52
C THR A 117 -9.34 13.89 1.31
N PRO A 118 -8.25 14.21 2.04
CA PRO A 118 -7.41 15.38 1.73
C PRO A 118 -6.80 15.40 0.33
N GLY A 119 -6.68 14.25 -0.33
CA GLY A 119 -6.10 14.13 -1.67
C GLY A 119 -4.63 13.70 -1.69
N ASN A 120 -4.09 13.24 -0.57
CA ASN A 120 -2.83 12.51 -0.53
C ASN A 120 -2.97 11.18 -1.26
N THR A 121 -1.85 10.57 -1.61
CA THR A 121 -1.81 9.31 -2.33
C THR A 121 -0.71 8.40 -1.82
N TYR A 122 -0.98 7.11 -1.89
CA TYR A 122 -0.11 6.01 -1.49
C TYR A 122 -0.18 4.88 -2.52
N GLY A 123 0.86 4.03 -2.53
CA GLY A 123 1.18 3.11 -3.61
C GLY A 123 0.62 1.69 -3.47
N CYS A 124 0.40 1.08 -4.63
CA CYS A 124 0.51 -0.35 -4.83
C CYS A 124 1.58 -0.52 -5.91
N HIS A 125 2.75 -1.05 -5.55
CA HIS A 125 3.89 -1.18 -6.44
C HIS A 125 4.03 -2.63 -6.90
N GLU A 126 4.47 -2.78 -8.15
CA GLU A 126 4.71 -4.06 -8.79
C GLU A 126 6.19 -4.20 -9.12
N ASN A 127 6.80 -5.26 -8.62
CA ASN A 127 8.21 -5.58 -8.84
C ASN A 127 8.32 -6.75 -9.82
N TYR A 128 9.15 -6.58 -10.85
CA TYR A 128 9.39 -7.58 -11.88
C TYR A 128 10.89 -7.81 -12.05
N LEU A 129 11.37 -9.02 -11.74
CA LEU A 129 12.76 -9.38 -12.01
C LEU A 129 13.04 -9.35 -13.51
N MET A 130 14.07 -8.63 -13.95
CA MET A 130 14.45 -8.50 -15.36
C MET A 130 15.90 -8.93 -15.60
N ASP A 131 16.18 -9.46 -16.79
CA ASP A 131 17.56 -9.76 -17.20
C ASP A 131 18.32 -8.45 -17.46
N ARG A 132 19.51 -8.32 -16.85
CA ARG A 132 20.36 -7.14 -16.94
C ARG A 132 20.75 -6.75 -18.37
N ARG A 133 20.73 -7.70 -19.32
CA ARG A 133 21.06 -7.50 -20.74
C ARG A 133 19.96 -6.77 -21.51
N VAL A 134 18.75 -6.71 -20.97
CA VAL A 134 17.64 -5.99 -21.60
C VAL A 134 17.89 -4.49 -21.54
N SER A 135 17.77 -3.81 -22.67
CA SER A 135 17.88 -2.35 -22.72
C SER A 135 16.70 -1.70 -22.03
N PHE A 136 16.99 -0.97 -20.94
CA PHE A 136 15.98 -0.26 -20.17
C PHE A 136 15.17 0.72 -21.03
N ARG A 137 15.83 1.50 -21.89
CA ARG A 137 15.15 2.46 -22.77
C ARG A 137 14.18 1.77 -23.73
N GLN A 138 14.57 0.64 -24.31
CA GLN A 138 13.69 -0.13 -25.19
C GLN A 138 12.50 -0.69 -24.41
N LEU A 139 12.75 -1.26 -23.23
CA LEU A 139 11.70 -1.77 -22.36
C LEU A 139 10.69 -0.68 -21.99
N ALA A 140 11.17 0.48 -21.51
CA ALA A 140 10.32 1.59 -21.12
C ALA A 140 9.45 2.08 -22.28
N SER A 141 10.03 2.24 -23.48
CA SER A 141 9.28 2.68 -24.67
C SER A 141 8.13 1.73 -25.07
N GLN A 142 8.21 0.45 -24.71
CA GLN A 142 7.18 -0.55 -24.99
C GLN A 142 6.19 -0.71 -23.83
N LEU A 143 6.66 -0.65 -22.58
CA LEU A 143 5.83 -0.84 -21.40
C LEU A 143 5.00 0.39 -21.04
N ILE A 144 5.52 1.61 -21.22
CA ILE A 144 4.80 2.83 -20.85
C ILE A 144 3.44 2.93 -21.55
N PRO A 145 3.31 2.74 -22.89
CA PRO A 145 2.00 2.77 -23.54
C PRO A 145 1.02 1.74 -22.97
N PHE A 146 1.50 0.55 -22.64
CA PHE A 146 0.70 -0.49 -21.99
C PHE A 146 0.28 -0.08 -20.57
N PHE A 147 1.19 0.45 -19.75
CA PHE A 147 0.90 0.91 -18.39
C PHE A 147 -0.02 2.14 -18.33
N VAL A 148 0.04 3.02 -19.34
CA VAL A 148 -0.89 4.15 -19.47
C VAL A 148 -2.31 3.66 -19.77
N THR A 149 -2.46 2.61 -20.58
CA THR A 149 -3.78 2.11 -21.02
C THR A 149 -4.37 1.03 -20.12
N ARG A 150 -3.55 0.29 -19.35
CA ARG A 150 -4.04 -0.81 -18.49
C ARG A 150 -5.09 -0.43 -17.46
N GLN A 151 -5.14 0.84 -17.08
CA GLN A 151 -6.16 1.37 -16.17
C GLN A 151 -7.60 1.15 -16.65
N VAL A 152 -7.81 0.91 -17.95
CA VAL A 152 -9.12 0.56 -18.52
C VAL A 152 -9.66 -0.76 -17.95
N PHE A 153 -8.80 -1.73 -17.67
CA PHE A 153 -9.20 -3.04 -17.12
C PHE A 153 -8.72 -3.30 -15.68
N ALA A 154 -7.70 -2.59 -15.21
CA ALA A 154 -7.13 -2.74 -13.87
C ALA A 154 -7.46 -1.58 -12.92
N GLY A 155 -8.24 -0.59 -13.37
CA GLY A 155 -8.56 0.59 -12.57
C GLY A 155 -9.54 0.29 -11.42
N ALA A 156 -9.19 0.70 -10.20
CA ALA A 156 -10.02 0.53 -9.00
C ALA A 156 -11.16 1.55 -8.85
N GLY A 157 -11.24 2.57 -9.72
CA GLY A 157 -12.28 3.59 -9.69
C GLY A 157 -12.12 4.65 -8.58
N LYS A 158 -12.59 5.89 -8.84
CA LYS A 158 -12.69 6.98 -7.87
C LYS A 158 -13.82 7.94 -8.23
N VAL A 159 -14.60 8.33 -7.23
CA VAL A 159 -15.52 9.47 -7.36
C VAL A 159 -14.73 10.77 -7.14
N LYS A 160 -14.84 11.70 -8.09
CA LYS A 160 -14.22 13.02 -8.00
C LYS A 160 -15.13 13.96 -7.21
N SER A 161 -14.58 14.58 -6.17
CA SER A 161 -15.25 15.63 -5.39
C SER A 161 -15.16 16.97 -6.11
N THR A 162 -15.84 17.11 -7.24
CA THR A 162 -16.01 18.38 -7.97
C THR A 162 -17.47 18.83 -7.90
N ASN A 163 -17.74 20.13 -8.11
CA ASN A 163 -19.12 20.67 -8.07
C ASN A 163 -20.10 19.99 -9.04
N ARG A 164 -19.59 19.34 -10.10
CA ARG A 164 -20.42 18.60 -11.08
C ARG A 164 -20.40 17.09 -10.85
N GLY A 165 -19.65 16.61 -9.86
CA GLY A 165 -19.32 15.19 -9.70
C GLY A 165 -18.49 14.66 -10.88
N GLY A 166 -18.05 13.41 -10.76
CA GLY A 166 -17.38 12.71 -11.85
C GLY A 166 -16.83 11.37 -11.40
N TYR A 167 -16.59 10.48 -12.36
CA TYR A 167 -15.96 9.20 -12.14
C TYR A 167 -14.62 9.14 -12.87
N ALA A 168 -13.58 8.65 -12.20
CA ALA A 168 -12.32 8.27 -12.81
C ALA A 168 -12.13 6.76 -12.66
N ILE A 169 -11.64 6.11 -13.71
CA ILE A 169 -11.27 4.68 -13.67
C ILE A 169 -10.05 4.41 -12.80
N SER A 170 -9.12 5.37 -12.67
CA SER A 170 -7.89 5.23 -11.89
C SER A 170 -7.84 6.21 -10.71
N GLN A 171 -7.47 5.70 -9.54
CA GLN A 171 -7.16 6.53 -8.36
C GLN A 171 -5.78 7.19 -8.47
N ARG A 172 -4.83 6.57 -9.19
CA ARG A 172 -3.42 6.96 -9.23
C ARG A 172 -3.05 7.89 -10.38
N ALA A 173 -3.77 7.85 -11.51
CA ALA A 173 -3.37 8.52 -12.74
C ALA A 173 -3.06 10.03 -12.57
N GLN A 174 -3.85 10.74 -11.78
CA GLN A 174 -3.66 12.19 -11.53
C GLN A 174 -2.42 12.52 -10.68
N HIS A 175 -1.80 11.51 -10.06
CA HIS A 175 -0.66 11.67 -9.15
C HIS A 175 0.68 11.22 -9.76
N ILE A 176 0.65 10.65 -10.96
CA ILE A 176 1.83 10.29 -11.75
C ILE A 176 2.19 11.48 -12.64
N ARG A 177 3.45 11.89 -12.63
CA ARG A 177 3.92 13.12 -13.32
C ARG A 177 4.98 12.87 -14.36
N GLU A 178 5.75 11.80 -14.19
CA GLU A 178 6.91 11.48 -15.03
C GLU A 178 6.74 10.11 -15.69
N GLU A 179 7.40 9.90 -16.81
CA GLU A 179 7.52 8.57 -17.42
C GLU A 179 8.41 7.65 -16.59
N ILE A 180 9.58 8.17 -16.20
CA ILE A 180 10.63 7.43 -15.50
C ILE A 180 11.16 8.31 -14.37
N SER A 181 11.25 7.77 -13.16
CA SER A 181 11.78 8.50 -12.01
C SER A 181 12.23 7.58 -10.89
N ILE A 182 13.26 8.01 -10.17
CA ILE A 182 13.73 7.37 -8.93
C ILE A 182 12.91 7.79 -7.69
N ALA A 183 12.12 8.87 -7.79
CA ALA A 183 11.36 9.42 -6.67
C ALA A 183 9.95 8.81 -6.60
N THR A 184 9.59 8.23 -5.46
CA THR A 184 8.28 7.59 -5.23
C THR A 184 7.22 8.56 -4.65
N THR A 185 7.64 9.71 -4.11
CA THR A 185 6.75 10.65 -3.40
C THR A 185 6.55 12.00 -4.09
N THR A 186 7.54 12.52 -4.82
CA THR A 186 7.51 13.89 -5.40
C THR A 186 7.37 13.88 -6.93
N ALA A 187 8.34 13.31 -7.64
CA ALA A 187 8.35 13.20 -9.10
C ALA A 187 7.95 11.77 -9.53
N ARG A 188 6.73 11.33 -9.20
CA ARG A 188 6.32 9.93 -9.38
C ARG A 188 6.36 9.51 -10.86
N GLY A 189 7.23 8.55 -11.16
CA GLY A 189 7.38 7.93 -12.48
C GLY A 189 6.40 6.78 -12.70
N ILE A 190 6.13 6.46 -13.97
CA ILE A 190 5.45 5.20 -14.34
C ILE A 190 6.36 4.00 -14.07
N ILE A 191 7.66 4.15 -14.37
CA ILE A 191 8.68 3.14 -14.10
C ILE A 191 9.75 3.73 -13.17
N ASN A 192 10.05 3.01 -12.09
CA ASN A 192 11.16 3.28 -11.19
C ASN A 192 12.25 2.22 -11.40
N THR A 193 13.49 2.65 -11.57
CA THR A 193 14.69 1.79 -11.60
C THR A 193 15.89 2.52 -11.03
#